data_AF-A0A376X7Z1-F1
#
_entry.id   AF-A0A376X7Z1-F1
#
_cell.length_a   1.000
_cell.length_b   1.000
_cell.length_c   1.000
_cell.angle_alpha   90.00
_cell.angle_beta   90.00
_cell.angle_gamma   90.00
#
_symmetry.space_group_name_H-M   'P 1'
#
loop_
_entity.id
_entity.type
_entity.pdbx_description
1 polymer ?
#
loop_
_entity_poly.entity_id
_entity_poly.type
_entity_poly.pdbx_seq_one_letter_code
_entity_poly.pdbx_strand_id
1 'polypeptide(L)'
;MEKELKKTQYRSYEFTHINGKNLTETDNLYSVEELIGTTRADKFFGSKFTDIFHGADGDDHIEGNDGNDRLYGDKGNDTLRGGNGDDQLYGGDGNDKLIGGTGNNYLNGGDGDDELQVQGNSLAKNVLSGGKGNDKLYGSEGADLLDGGEGNDLLKGGYGNDIYRYLSGYGHHIIDDDGGKDDKLSLADIDFRDVAFRREGNDLIMYKAEGNVLSIGHKNGITFRNWFEKESGDISNHQIEQIFDKDGRVITPDSLKKALEYQQSNNKASYVYGNDALAYGSQDNLNPLINEISKIISAAGNFDVKEERAAASLLQLSGNASDFSYGRNSITLTASA
;
A
#
# COMPACT_ATOMS: atom_id res chain seq x y z
N MET A 1 -44.50 -24.54 23.50
CA MET A 1 -43.44 -23.53 23.63
C MET A 1 -42.13 -24.29 23.58
N GLU A 2 -41.68 -24.63 22.37
CA GLU A 2 -40.35 -25.22 22.16
C GLU A 2 -39.32 -24.12 22.39
N LYS A 3 -38.48 -24.31 23.41
CA LYS A 3 -37.25 -23.53 23.53
C LYS A 3 -36.29 -24.09 22.48
N GLU A 4 -36.00 -23.31 21.45
CA GLU A 4 -34.84 -23.53 20.60
C GLU A 4 -33.59 -23.62 21.50
N LEU A 5 -33.03 -24.82 21.59
CA LEU A 5 -31.66 -25.02 22.06
C LEU A 5 -30.74 -24.40 21.00
N LYS A 6 -30.25 -23.17 21.26
CA LYS A 6 -29.09 -22.65 20.55
C LYS A 6 -27.97 -23.69 20.67
N LYS A 7 -27.61 -24.34 19.56
CA LYS A 7 -26.45 -25.23 19.47
C LYS A 7 -25.19 -24.36 19.59
N THR A 8 -24.78 -24.04 20.81
CA THR A 8 -23.38 -23.72 21.07
C THR A 8 -22.63 -25.04 20.94
N GLN A 9 -21.88 -25.20 19.85
CA GLN A 9 -21.04 -26.39 19.66
C GLN A 9 -19.79 -26.24 20.53
N TYR A 10 -19.83 -26.88 21.70
CA TYR A 10 -18.66 -27.13 22.56
C TYR A 10 -17.74 -28.17 21.92
N ARG A 11 -16.42 -28.08 22.09
CA ARG A 11 -15.50 -29.25 22.15
C ARG A 11 -14.28 -28.95 23.04
N SER A 12 -13.88 -29.96 23.81
CA SER A 12 -12.84 -29.95 24.85
C SER A 12 -11.53 -30.58 24.38
N TYR A 13 -10.37 -30.28 25.01
CA TYR A 13 -9.50 -31.18 25.82
C TYR A 13 -8.15 -30.51 26.21
N GLU A 14 -7.43 -31.09 27.18
CA GLU A 14 -6.14 -30.63 27.79
C GLU A 14 -4.89 -31.31 27.16
N PHE A 15 -3.71 -30.68 27.25
CA PHE A 15 -2.43 -31.18 26.72
C PHE A 15 -1.35 -31.45 27.77
N THR A 16 -0.45 -32.40 27.48
CA THR A 16 0.96 -32.36 27.91
C THR A 16 1.79 -33.32 27.05
N HIS A 17 2.97 -32.92 26.55
CA HIS A 17 4.01 -33.87 26.10
C HIS A 17 5.43 -33.46 26.51
N ILE A 18 5.95 -34.17 27.50
CA ILE A 18 7.38 -34.30 27.83
C ILE A 18 7.74 -35.69 27.31
N ASN A 19 8.42 -35.84 26.16
CA ASN A 19 9.30 -36.99 25.85
C ASN A 19 9.84 -36.94 24.41
N GLY A 20 11.16 -36.76 24.27
CA GLY A 20 11.88 -36.67 22.99
C GLY A 20 11.93 -37.96 22.16
N LYS A 21 10.85 -38.28 21.46
CA LYS A 21 10.85 -39.18 20.30
C LYS A 21 10.45 -38.41 19.06
N ASN A 22 11.15 -38.65 17.94
CA ASN A 22 10.74 -38.16 16.62
C ASN A 22 9.35 -38.73 16.30
N LEU A 23 8.36 -37.84 16.16
CA LEU A 23 7.01 -38.17 15.77
C LEU A 23 6.85 -37.93 14.27
N THR A 24 6.30 -38.93 13.56
CA THR A 24 5.89 -38.85 12.16
C THR A 24 4.37 -38.65 12.03
N GLU A 25 3.71 -38.19 13.10
CA GLU A 25 2.26 -38.05 13.14
C GLU A 25 1.88 -36.56 13.12
N THR A 26 0.81 -36.27 12.36
CA THR A 26 0.21 -34.94 12.24
C THR A 26 -0.74 -34.72 13.41
N ASP A 27 -0.44 -33.75 14.26
CA ASP A 27 -1.38 -33.28 15.27
C ASP A 27 -2.43 -32.37 14.62
N ASN A 28 -3.71 -32.60 14.91
CA ASN A 28 -4.80 -31.72 14.48
C ASN A 28 -5.20 -30.83 15.66
N LEU A 29 -4.91 -29.53 15.56
CA LEU A 29 -5.30 -28.52 16.54
C LEU A 29 -6.66 -27.93 16.16
N TYR A 30 -7.52 -27.65 17.15
CA TYR A 30 -8.84 -27.05 16.93
C TYR A 30 -9.05 -25.91 17.92
N SER A 31 -9.69 -24.82 17.48
CA SER A 31 -9.97 -23.64 18.32
C SER A 31 -8.72 -22.96 18.86
N VAL A 32 -7.71 -22.83 18.00
CA VAL A 32 -6.53 -22.01 18.24
C VAL A 32 -6.87 -20.61 17.74
N GLU A 33 -6.89 -19.61 18.62
CA GLU A 33 -7.11 -18.22 18.22
C GLU A 33 -5.87 -17.59 17.58
N GLU A 34 -4.68 -18.10 17.93
CA GLU A 34 -3.39 -17.60 17.48
C GLU A 34 -2.36 -18.74 17.52
N LEU A 35 -1.67 -18.99 16.41
CA LEU A 35 -0.61 -19.99 16.33
C LEU A 35 0.73 -19.28 16.11
N ILE A 36 1.73 -19.64 16.91
CA ILE A 36 3.08 -19.08 16.84
C ILE A 36 4.07 -20.20 16.50
N GLY A 37 4.91 -19.94 15.51
CA GLY A 37 5.98 -20.80 15.05
C GLY A 37 7.18 -20.85 15.98
N THR A 38 8.21 -21.51 15.48
CA THR A 38 9.47 -21.76 16.15
C THR A 38 10.53 -20.80 15.62
N THR A 39 11.81 -21.07 15.91
CA THR A 39 12.92 -20.30 15.33
C THR A 39 13.48 -20.96 14.07
N ARG A 40 12.67 -21.76 13.38
CA ARG A 40 13.03 -22.55 12.21
C ARG A 40 11.94 -22.36 11.18
N ALA A 41 12.28 -22.60 9.93
CA ALA A 41 11.30 -22.67 8.84
C ALA A 41 10.12 -23.61 9.19
N ASP A 42 8.96 -23.01 9.33
CA ASP A 42 7.68 -23.60 9.68
C ASP A 42 6.71 -23.54 8.50
N LYS A 43 5.64 -24.33 8.59
CA LYS A 43 4.57 -24.37 7.58
C LYS A 43 3.21 -24.34 8.25
N PHE A 44 2.41 -23.33 7.96
CA PHE A 44 1.04 -23.20 8.43
C PHE A 44 0.05 -23.22 7.28
N PHE A 45 -1.07 -23.91 7.52
CA PHE A 45 -2.20 -23.98 6.62
C PHE A 45 -3.45 -23.66 7.43
N GLY A 46 -4.09 -22.56 7.07
CA GLY A 46 -5.31 -22.05 7.66
C GLY A 46 -6.51 -22.82 7.18
N SER A 47 -7.66 -22.33 7.59
CA SER A 47 -8.91 -23.05 7.54
C SER A 47 -9.85 -22.37 6.54
N LYS A 48 -11.12 -22.22 6.92
CA LYS A 48 -12.12 -21.48 6.14
C LYS A 48 -12.70 -20.31 6.94
N PHE A 49 -12.04 -20.00 8.04
CA PHE A 49 -12.42 -19.07 9.08
C PHE A 49 -11.22 -18.16 9.30
N THR A 50 -11.43 -17.02 9.95
CA THR A 50 -10.32 -16.15 10.37
C THR A 50 -9.31 -16.90 11.20
N ASP A 51 -8.08 -16.96 10.70
CA ASP A 51 -6.90 -17.51 11.34
C ASP A 51 -5.89 -16.39 11.67
N ILE A 52 -5.14 -16.57 12.76
CA ILE A 52 -4.04 -15.66 13.15
C ILE A 52 -2.77 -16.48 13.32
N PHE A 53 -1.77 -16.25 12.46
CA PHE A 53 -0.52 -17.01 12.44
C PHE A 53 0.71 -16.11 12.52
N HIS A 54 1.68 -16.50 13.33
CA HIS A 54 2.99 -15.87 13.50
C HIS A 54 4.09 -16.87 13.16
N GLY A 55 4.95 -16.55 12.19
CA GLY A 55 6.12 -17.37 11.79
C GLY A 55 7.21 -17.42 12.86
N ALA A 56 7.43 -16.29 13.54
CA ALA A 56 8.51 -16.03 14.50
C ALA A 56 9.90 -15.83 13.86
N ASP A 57 10.86 -16.76 13.99
CA ASP A 57 12.13 -16.63 13.25
C ASP A 57 12.24 -17.81 12.27
N GLY A 58 12.74 -17.60 11.05
CA GLY A 58 12.89 -18.66 10.06
C GLY A 58 12.35 -18.22 8.71
N ASP A 59 12.64 -18.98 7.66
CA ASP A 59 12.01 -18.74 6.36
C ASP A 59 10.70 -19.56 6.31
N ASP A 60 9.59 -18.94 6.65
CA ASP A 60 8.31 -19.60 6.91
C ASP A 60 7.38 -19.62 5.70
N HIS A 61 6.45 -20.58 5.70
CA HIS A 61 5.40 -20.67 4.69
C HIS A 61 4.03 -20.70 5.33
N ILE A 62 3.25 -19.65 5.14
CA ILE A 62 1.96 -19.45 5.81
C ILE A 62 0.88 -19.25 4.75
N GLU A 63 -0.15 -20.09 4.75
CA GLU A 63 -1.32 -19.99 3.87
C GLU A 63 -2.59 -19.87 4.72
N GLY A 64 -3.37 -18.80 4.58
CA GLY A 64 -4.62 -18.54 5.32
C GLY A 64 -5.83 -19.34 4.81
N ASN A 65 -5.88 -19.58 3.49
CA ASN A 65 -6.97 -20.24 2.76
C ASN A 65 -8.24 -19.36 2.64
N ASP A 66 -9.40 -19.77 3.16
CA ASP A 66 -10.58 -18.88 3.16
C ASP A 66 -10.70 -18.24 4.55
N GLY A 67 -11.16 -17.00 4.62
CA GLY A 67 -11.25 -16.31 5.89
C GLY A 67 -10.81 -14.86 5.73
N ASN A 68 -10.95 -14.08 6.80
CA ASN A 68 -10.28 -12.80 6.86
C ASN A 68 -9.13 -12.99 7.84
N ASP A 69 -7.96 -13.31 7.33
CA ASP A 69 -6.84 -13.85 8.09
C ASP A 69 -5.83 -12.76 8.48
N ARG A 70 -5.06 -13.02 9.54
CA ARG A 70 -3.91 -12.19 9.92
C ARG A 70 -2.66 -13.04 9.96
N LEU A 71 -1.74 -12.78 9.03
CA LEU A 71 -0.54 -13.58 8.85
C LEU A 71 0.69 -12.69 9.09
N TYR A 72 1.58 -13.14 9.96
CA TYR A 72 2.83 -12.47 10.30
C TYR A 72 4.00 -13.41 10.00
N GLY A 73 4.94 -12.99 9.15
CA GLY A 73 6.18 -13.71 8.87
C GLY A 73 7.18 -13.56 10.01
N ASP A 74 7.25 -12.33 10.56
CA ASP A 74 8.14 -11.90 11.63
C ASP A 74 9.59 -11.76 11.16
N LYS A 75 10.51 -12.72 11.39
CA LYS A 75 11.89 -12.62 10.88
C LYS A 75 12.23 -13.76 9.95
N GLY A 76 12.80 -13.43 8.80
CA GLY A 76 13.31 -14.38 7.82
C GLY A 76 12.73 -14.03 6.44
N ASN A 77 12.97 -14.88 5.44
CA ASN A 77 12.42 -14.64 4.11
C ASN A 77 11.16 -15.50 3.96
N ASP A 78 10.04 -14.90 4.28
CA ASP A 78 8.78 -15.59 4.45
C ASP A 78 7.95 -15.61 3.17
N THR A 79 7.07 -16.59 3.07
CA THR A 79 6.05 -16.65 2.03
C THR A 79 4.67 -16.73 2.66
N LEU A 80 3.92 -15.64 2.54
CA LEU A 80 2.58 -15.49 3.09
C LEU A 80 1.55 -15.46 1.96
N ARG A 81 0.46 -16.22 2.13
CA ARG A 81 -0.70 -16.18 1.23
C ARG A 81 -1.98 -16.06 2.05
N GLY A 82 -2.76 -14.99 1.84
CA GLY A 82 -4.07 -14.81 2.47
C GLY A 82 -5.06 -15.83 1.92
N GLY A 83 -5.48 -15.61 0.67
CA GLY A 83 -6.31 -16.55 -0.08
C GLY A 83 -7.64 -15.91 -0.46
N ASN A 84 -8.75 -16.36 0.11
CA ASN A 84 -10.07 -15.78 -0.13
C ASN A 84 -10.57 -15.05 1.11
N GLY A 85 -10.75 -13.73 0.98
CA GLY A 85 -11.39 -12.88 1.97
C GLY A 85 -10.60 -11.60 2.12
N ASP A 86 -10.90 -10.83 3.16
CA ASP A 86 -10.18 -9.57 3.39
C ASP A 86 -9.03 -9.84 4.38
N ASP A 87 -7.83 -10.08 3.84
CA ASP A 87 -6.67 -10.56 4.61
C ASP A 87 -5.68 -9.44 4.97
N GLN A 88 -5.00 -9.61 6.10
CA GLN A 88 -3.89 -8.75 6.55
C GLN A 88 -2.60 -9.57 6.62
N LEU A 89 -1.62 -9.22 5.78
CA LEU A 89 -0.33 -9.90 5.68
C LEU A 89 0.79 -8.93 6.07
N TYR A 90 1.68 -9.40 6.95
CA TYR A 90 2.84 -8.68 7.44
C TYR A 90 4.08 -9.55 7.22
N GLY A 91 5.03 -9.13 6.40
CA GLY A 91 6.29 -9.83 6.17
C GLY A 91 7.17 -9.75 7.42
N GLY A 92 7.68 -8.56 7.71
CA GLY A 92 8.49 -8.30 8.90
C GLY A 92 9.93 -7.96 8.51
N ASP A 93 10.91 -8.62 9.13
CA ASP A 93 12.33 -8.47 8.76
C ASP A 93 12.71 -9.57 7.75
N GLY A 94 13.19 -9.21 6.57
CA GLY A 94 13.71 -10.12 5.55
C GLY A 94 13.09 -9.87 4.18
N ASN A 95 13.46 -10.66 3.18
CA ASN A 95 12.95 -10.47 1.82
C ASN A 95 11.73 -11.36 1.62
N ASP A 96 10.54 -10.80 1.79
CA ASP A 96 9.30 -11.53 1.90
C ASP A 96 8.51 -11.60 0.60
N LYS A 97 7.68 -12.63 0.49
CA LYS A 97 6.69 -12.76 -0.57
C LYS A 97 5.29 -12.80 0.00
N LEU A 98 4.52 -11.75 -0.26
CA LEU A 98 3.14 -11.61 0.21
C LEU A 98 2.16 -11.71 -0.96
N ILE A 99 1.20 -12.62 -0.83
CA ILE A 99 0.13 -12.84 -1.81
C ILE A 99 -1.21 -12.68 -1.11
N GLY A 100 -1.86 -11.51 -1.26
CA GLY A 100 -3.17 -11.26 -0.61
C GLY A 100 -4.23 -12.26 -1.06
N GLY A 101 -4.30 -12.52 -2.37
CA GLY A 101 -5.38 -13.31 -2.95
C GLY A 101 -6.57 -12.42 -3.32
N THR A 102 -7.79 -12.96 -3.24
CA THR A 102 -9.02 -12.21 -3.56
C THR A 102 -9.46 -11.33 -2.39
N GLY A 103 -10.49 -10.51 -2.56
CA GLY A 103 -10.98 -9.60 -1.50
C GLY A 103 -10.20 -8.29 -1.40
N ASN A 104 -10.41 -7.54 -0.31
CA ASN A 104 -9.74 -6.28 -0.01
C ASN A 104 -8.63 -6.54 1.00
N ASN A 105 -7.39 -6.48 0.55
CA ASN A 105 -6.26 -6.95 1.33
C ASN A 105 -5.37 -5.80 1.81
N TYR A 106 -4.77 -5.97 2.97
CA TYR A 106 -3.68 -5.14 3.48
C TYR A 106 -2.39 -5.95 3.50
N LEU A 107 -1.38 -5.52 2.73
CA LEU A 107 -0.06 -6.13 2.68
C LEU A 107 0.99 -5.13 3.14
N ASN A 108 1.87 -5.55 4.04
CA ASN A 108 3.02 -4.80 4.51
C ASN A 108 4.26 -5.68 4.44
N GLY A 109 5.22 -5.32 3.58
CA GLY A 109 6.48 -6.04 3.41
C GLY A 109 7.33 -5.96 4.66
N GLY A 110 7.73 -4.75 5.05
CA GLY A 110 8.49 -4.50 6.27
C GLY A 110 9.90 -4.04 5.94
N ASP A 111 10.92 -4.68 6.50
CA ASP A 111 12.33 -4.41 6.25
C ASP A 111 12.92 -5.49 5.34
N GLY A 112 13.28 -5.16 4.10
CA GLY A 112 13.91 -6.08 3.14
C GLY A 112 13.42 -5.81 1.73
N ASP A 113 13.99 -6.51 0.74
CA ASP A 113 13.51 -6.38 -0.65
C ASP A 113 12.31 -7.31 -0.88
N ASP A 114 11.10 -6.76 -0.83
CA ASP A 114 9.85 -7.53 -0.78
C ASP A 114 9.10 -7.64 -2.12
N GLU A 115 8.28 -8.68 -2.26
CA GLU A 115 7.35 -8.87 -3.38
C GLU A 115 5.91 -9.00 -2.89
N LEU A 116 5.11 -7.96 -3.11
CA LEU A 116 3.71 -7.87 -2.70
C LEU A 116 2.80 -7.92 -3.92
N GLN A 117 1.83 -8.85 -3.90
CA GLN A 117 0.82 -8.94 -4.96
C GLN A 117 -0.55 -9.29 -4.40
N VAL A 118 -1.58 -8.77 -5.03
CA VAL A 118 -2.98 -9.15 -4.78
C VAL A 118 -3.62 -9.70 -6.05
N GLN A 119 -4.75 -10.39 -5.91
CA GLN A 119 -5.56 -10.89 -7.02
C GLN A 119 -6.93 -10.22 -6.93
N GLY A 120 -7.01 -9.01 -7.46
CA GLY A 120 -8.21 -8.19 -7.43
C GLY A 120 -9.15 -8.45 -8.61
N ASN A 121 -10.41 -8.08 -8.43
CA ASN A 121 -11.30 -7.73 -9.53
C ASN A 121 -11.59 -6.22 -9.43
N SER A 122 -12.17 -5.63 -10.47
CA SER A 122 -12.56 -4.20 -10.50
C SER A 122 -13.28 -3.58 -9.27
N LEU A 123 -13.82 -4.36 -8.32
CA LEU A 123 -14.42 -3.85 -7.08
C LEU A 123 -13.49 -3.87 -5.86
N ALA A 124 -12.37 -4.60 -5.95
CA ALA A 124 -11.40 -4.75 -4.88
C ALA A 124 -10.69 -3.43 -4.58
N LYS A 125 -10.29 -3.27 -3.32
CA LYS A 125 -9.54 -2.12 -2.83
C LYS A 125 -8.46 -2.61 -1.90
N ASN A 126 -7.22 -2.62 -2.37
CA ASN A 126 -6.11 -3.13 -1.60
C ASN A 126 -5.18 -2.01 -1.14
N VAL A 127 -4.43 -2.28 -0.09
CA VAL A 127 -3.36 -1.42 0.40
C VAL A 127 -2.08 -2.24 0.41
N LEU A 128 -1.09 -1.80 -0.36
CA LEU A 128 0.22 -2.44 -0.44
C LEU A 128 1.26 -1.43 0.05
N SER A 129 2.02 -1.81 1.07
CA SER A 129 3.13 -1.03 1.63
C SER A 129 4.40 -1.87 1.57
N GLY A 130 5.39 -1.44 0.78
CA GLY A 130 6.69 -2.12 0.66
C GLY A 130 7.45 -2.05 1.98
N GLY A 131 7.84 -0.85 2.40
CA GLY A 131 8.46 -0.64 3.70
C GLY A 131 9.86 -0.09 3.51
N LYS A 132 10.91 -0.77 3.97
CA LYS A 132 12.29 -0.42 3.63
C LYS A 132 12.85 -1.46 2.68
N GLY A 133 13.33 -1.08 1.51
CA GLY A 133 13.92 -2.04 0.59
C GLY A 133 13.84 -1.61 -0.85
N ASN A 134 14.04 -2.53 -1.78
CA ASN A 134 13.70 -2.32 -3.17
C ASN A 134 12.59 -3.29 -3.53
N ASP A 135 11.37 -2.82 -3.34
CA ASP A 135 10.18 -3.64 -3.31
C ASP A 135 9.50 -3.69 -4.68
N LYS A 136 8.66 -4.70 -4.86
CA LYS A 136 7.79 -4.83 -6.03
C LYS A 136 6.35 -5.00 -5.58
N LEU A 137 5.52 -4.02 -5.93
CA LEU A 137 4.10 -4.00 -5.56
C LEU A 137 3.24 -4.13 -6.82
N TYR A 138 2.28 -5.07 -6.78
CA TYR A 138 1.35 -5.36 -7.87
C TYR A 138 -0.11 -5.31 -7.37
N GLY A 139 -0.86 -4.27 -7.75
CA GLY A 139 -2.25 -4.01 -7.34
C GLY A 139 -3.32 -4.81 -8.10
N SER A 140 -3.01 -5.25 -9.34
CA SER A 140 -3.94 -6.02 -10.18
C SER A 140 -5.13 -5.20 -10.70
N GLU A 141 -6.38 -5.58 -10.41
CA GLU A 141 -7.56 -4.80 -10.80
C GLU A 141 -8.17 -4.23 -9.52
N GLY A 142 -8.65 -3.00 -9.55
CA GLY A 142 -9.32 -2.41 -8.40
C GLY A 142 -9.02 -0.93 -8.23
N ALA A 143 -9.30 -0.42 -7.03
CA ALA A 143 -8.79 0.89 -6.65
C ALA A 143 -7.80 0.67 -5.50
N ASP A 144 -6.52 0.62 -5.84
CA ASP A 144 -5.47 0.21 -4.94
C ASP A 144 -4.64 1.39 -4.44
N LEU A 145 -4.15 1.29 -3.21
CA LEU A 145 -3.21 2.25 -2.62
C LEU A 145 -1.84 1.59 -2.52
N LEU A 146 -0.87 2.11 -3.27
CA LEU A 146 0.50 1.61 -3.33
C LEU A 146 1.47 2.62 -2.71
N ASP A 147 2.23 2.17 -1.71
CA ASP A 147 3.31 2.91 -1.07
C ASP A 147 4.58 2.06 -1.11
N GLY A 148 5.57 2.45 -1.90
CA GLY A 148 6.83 1.71 -1.99
C GLY A 148 7.65 1.79 -0.70
N GLY A 149 7.58 2.91 0.02
CA GLY A 149 8.42 3.13 1.19
C GLY A 149 9.84 3.61 0.87
N GLU A 150 10.78 3.36 1.77
CA GLU A 150 12.18 3.71 1.59
C GLU A 150 12.85 2.80 0.55
N GLY A 151 13.72 3.36 -0.29
CA GLY A 151 14.50 2.63 -1.29
C GLY A 151 13.93 2.75 -2.72
N ASN A 152 14.26 1.80 -3.61
CA ASN A 152 13.99 1.94 -5.04
C ASN A 152 12.99 0.91 -5.57
N ASP A 153 11.72 1.27 -5.51
CA ASP A 153 10.63 0.32 -5.71
C ASP A 153 10.05 0.33 -7.13
N LEU A 154 9.43 -0.79 -7.49
CA LEU A 154 8.60 -0.93 -8.67
C LEU A 154 7.14 -1.02 -8.25
N LEU A 155 6.34 -0.04 -8.67
CA LEU A 155 4.92 0.04 -8.36
C LEU A 155 4.11 -0.17 -9.63
N LYS A 156 3.25 -1.20 -9.62
CA LYS A 156 2.29 -1.50 -10.68
C LYS A 156 0.88 -1.50 -10.09
N GLY A 157 0.13 -0.42 -10.26
CA GLY A 157 -1.28 -0.35 -9.84
C GLY A 157 -2.10 -1.39 -10.58
N GLY A 158 -1.98 -1.41 -11.91
CA GLY A 158 -2.66 -2.35 -12.77
C GLY A 158 -3.84 -1.65 -13.44
N TYR A 159 -5.03 -2.25 -13.42
CA TYR A 159 -6.24 -1.64 -13.94
C TYR A 159 -7.09 -1.04 -12.82
N GLY A 160 -7.63 0.14 -13.08
CA GLY A 160 -8.68 0.72 -12.23
C GLY A 160 -8.39 2.17 -11.92
N ASN A 161 -8.53 2.62 -10.67
CA ASN A 161 -8.18 3.99 -10.31
C ASN A 161 -7.33 3.93 -9.06
N ASP A 162 -6.02 3.95 -9.27
CA ASP A 162 -5.04 3.68 -8.25
C ASP A 162 -4.48 4.96 -7.63
N ILE A 163 -3.97 4.82 -6.41
CA ILE A 163 -3.30 5.88 -5.69
C ILE A 163 -1.90 5.42 -5.34
N TYR A 164 -0.92 6.15 -5.85
CA TYR A 164 0.48 6.01 -5.50
C TYR A 164 0.86 7.05 -4.44
N ARG A 165 1.63 6.66 -3.42
CA ARG A 165 2.12 7.57 -2.37
C ARG A 165 3.65 7.71 -2.45
N TYR A 166 4.14 8.93 -2.29
CA TYR A 166 5.57 9.24 -2.30
C TYR A 166 5.96 10.28 -1.25
N LEU A 167 7.04 10.02 -0.51
CA LEU A 167 7.57 10.91 0.52
C LEU A 167 8.99 11.38 0.18
N SER A 168 9.39 12.51 0.75
CA SER A 168 10.70 13.13 0.55
C SER A 168 11.87 12.21 0.93
N GLY A 169 11.68 11.34 1.92
CA GLY A 169 12.66 10.36 2.38
C GLY A 169 12.84 9.15 1.46
N TYR A 170 11.93 8.92 0.51
CA TYR A 170 11.97 7.75 -0.35
C TYR A 170 13.04 7.86 -1.45
N GLY A 171 13.48 6.71 -1.98
CA GLY A 171 14.47 6.62 -3.04
C GLY A 171 13.87 6.86 -4.43
N HIS A 172 14.32 6.10 -5.42
CA HIS A 172 13.81 6.19 -6.79
C HIS A 172 12.76 5.12 -7.06
N HIS A 173 11.51 5.53 -7.19
CA HIS A 173 10.47 4.60 -7.63
C HIS A 173 10.30 4.61 -9.13
N ILE A 174 9.81 3.48 -9.63
CA ILE A 174 9.29 3.36 -10.98
C ILE A 174 7.81 3.01 -10.89
N ILE A 175 6.98 3.89 -11.41
CA ILE A 175 5.54 3.64 -11.58
C ILE A 175 5.33 3.15 -13.02
N ASP A 176 4.77 1.96 -13.14
CA ASP A 176 4.45 1.28 -14.39
C ASP A 176 2.96 0.94 -14.36
N ASP A 177 2.17 1.91 -14.78
CA ASP A 177 0.71 1.88 -14.74
C ASP A 177 0.15 1.22 -16.02
N ASP A 178 -0.82 0.31 -15.87
CA ASP A 178 -1.40 -0.46 -16.98
C ASP A 178 -2.79 0.09 -17.39
N GLY A 179 -3.29 1.11 -16.69
CA GLY A 179 -4.39 1.96 -17.10
C GLY A 179 -5.46 2.20 -16.03
N GLY A 180 -5.81 3.46 -15.86
CA GLY A 180 -7.04 3.90 -15.24
C GLY A 180 -7.64 5.08 -15.98
N LYS A 181 -8.63 5.74 -15.35
CA LYS A 181 -9.13 7.03 -15.87
C LYS A 181 -8.97 8.15 -14.86
N ASP A 182 -8.47 7.84 -13.68
CA ASP A 182 -8.36 8.76 -12.56
C ASP A 182 -7.30 8.31 -11.55
N ASP A 183 -6.16 7.85 -12.05
CA ASP A 183 -5.01 7.47 -11.25
C ASP A 183 -4.38 8.71 -10.62
N LYS A 184 -3.91 8.55 -9.38
CA LYS A 184 -3.44 9.66 -8.56
C LYS A 184 -2.07 9.38 -7.97
N LEU A 185 -1.24 10.41 -7.92
CA LEU A 185 -0.01 10.40 -7.13
C LEU A 185 -0.13 11.42 -5.99
N SER A 186 0.09 10.98 -4.76
CA SER A 186 0.20 11.82 -3.59
C SER A 186 1.67 12.04 -3.22
N LEU A 187 2.17 13.26 -3.40
CA LEU A 187 3.44 13.68 -2.82
C LEU A 187 3.18 14.18 -1.39
N ALA A 188 3.18 13.26 -0.42
CA ALA A 188 2.57 13.46 0.88
C ALA A 188 3.22 14.57 1.74
N ASP A 189 4.51 14.82 1.54
CA ASP A 189 5.29 15.83 2.26
C ASP A 189 6.15 16.73 1.35
N ILE A 190 5.92 16.67 0.03
CA ILE A 190 6.69 17.42 -0.95
C ILE A 190 5.84 18.54 -1.53
N ASP A 191 6.43 19.74 -1.65
CA ASP A 191 5.84 20.90 -2.33
C ASP A 191 6.17 20.87 -3.83
N PHE A 192 5.29 21.34 -4.70
CA PHE A 192 5.63 21.50 -6.12
C PHE A 192 6.79 22.47 -6.42
N ARG A 193 7.18 23.31 -5.46
CA ARG A 193 8.44 24.10 -5.48
C ARG A 193 9.68 23.22 -5.53
N ASP A 194 9.61 22.03 -4.95
CA ASP A 194 10.74 21.15 -4.70
C ASP A 194 10.74 19.94 -5.64
N VAL A 195 10.05 20.03 -6.79
CA VAL A 195 10.09 19.02 -7.85
C VAL A 195 10.29 19.64 -9.23
N ALA A 196 10.91 18.88 -10.11
CA ALA A 196 11.01 19.20 -11.52
C ALA A 196 10.74 17.97 -12.38
N PHE A 197 10.10 18.19 -13.52
CA PHE A 197 9.69 17.16 -14.46
C PHE A 197 10.48 17.28 -15.75
N ARG A 198 10.81 16.13 -16.35
CA ARG A 198 11.46 16.07 -17.65
C ARG A 198 10.99 14.85 -18.41
N ARG A 199 10.83 15.01 -19.72
CA ARG A 199 10.62 13.89 -20.63
C ARG A 199 11.96 13.23 -20.99
N GLU A 200 12.00 11.91 -20.91
CA GLU A 200 13.12 11.09 -21.37
C GLU A 200 12.59 9.93 -22.22
N GLY A 201 12.72 10.02 -23.55
CA GLY A 201 12.11 9.04 -24.45
C GLY A 201 10.57 9.05 -24.36
N ASN A 202 10.00 7.91 -23.99
CA ASN A 202 8.56 7.75 -23.72
C ASN A 202 8.20 7.99 -22.25
N ASP A 203 9.20 8.11 -21.37
CA ASP A 203 8.98 8.22 -19.94
C ASP A 203 8.89 9.69 -19.51
N LEU A 204 8.18 9.90 -18.41
CA LEU A 204 8.25 11.13 -17.63
C LEU A 204 9.09 10.86 -16.39
N ILE A 205 10.04 11.74 -16.10
CA ILE A 205 10.86 11.66 -14.89
C ILE A 205 10.55 12.86 -14.01
N MET A 206 10.18 12.60 -12.76
CA MET A 206 10.14 13.59 -11.69
C MET A 206 11.43 13.50 -10.87
N TYR A 207 12.08 14.64 -10.70
CA TYR A 207 13.27 14.81 -9.87
C TYR A 207 12.92 15.59 -8.61
N LYS A 208 13.50 15.22 -7.47
CA LYS A 208 13.53 16.08 -6.28
C LYS A 208 14.46 17.28 -6.55
N ALA A 209 13.99 18.47 -6.21
CA ALA A 209 14.59 19.77 -6.51
C ALA A 209 14.63 20.70 -5.28
N GLU A 210 14.98 20.16 -4.11
CA GLU A 210 14.98 20.88 -2.82
C GLU A 210 15.76 22.20 -2.91
N GLY A 211 15.09 23.31 -2.60
CA GLY A 211 15.71 24.64 -2.64
C GLY A 211 16.18 25.06 -4.05
N ASN A 212 15.57 24.52 -5.10
CA ASN A 212 15.94 24.67 -6.51
C ASN A 212 17.27 24.01 -6.92
N VAL A 213 17.77 23.03 -6.15
CA VAL A 213 18.92 22.23 -6.53
C VAL A 213 18.45 20.86 -7.00
N LEU A 214 18.57 20.59 -8.30
CA LEU A 214 18.20 19.29 -8.87
C LEU A 214 19.12 18.19 -8.34
N SER A 215 18.53 17.19 -7.67
CA SER A 215 19.24 16.01 -7.20
C SER A 215 19.34 14.96 -8.32
N ILE A 216 20.09 15.26 -9.39
CA ILE A 216 20.21 14.40 -10.58
C ILE A 216 21.03 13.12 -10.30
N GLY A 217 21.94 13.16 -9.30
CA GLY A 217 22.89 12.07 -9.04
C GLY A 217 22.44 11.01 -8.02
N HIS A 218 21.39 11.27 -7.24
CA HIS A 218 21.04 10.41 -6.09
C HIS A 218 19.95 9.38 -6.35
N LYS A 219 19.49 9.17 -7.61
CA LYS A 219 18.30 8.33 -7.88
C LYS A 219 17.18 8.70 -6.92
N ASN A 220 16.72 9.93 -7.03
CA ASN A 220 15.77 10.54 -6.10
C ASN A 220 14.62 11.08 -6.96
N GLY A 221 13.39 10.61 -6.71
CA GLY A 221 12.20 10.96 -7.48
C GLY A 221 11.54 9.75 -8.12
N ILE A 222 10.78 9.96 -9.20
CA ILE A 222 9.93 8.92 -9.79
C ILE A 222 10.13 8.88 -11.31
N THR A 223 10.27 7.67 -11.84
CA THR A 223 10.09 7.40 -13.27
C THR A 223 8.67 6.92 -13.50
N PHE A 224 7.90 7.63 -14.32
CA PHE A 224 6.63 7.17 -14.85
C PHE A 224 6.88 6.57 -16.22
N ARG A 225 6.78 5.24 -16.34
CA ARG A 225 7.05 4.54 -17.60
C ARG A 225 5.99 4.86 -18.63
N ASN A 226 6.41 4.99 -19.89
CA ASN A 226 5.54 5.08 -21.05
C ASN A 226 4.50 6.23 -21.02
N TRP A 227 4.69 7.25 -20.17
CA TRP A 227 3.80 8.41 -20.04
C TRP A 227 3.41 9.07 -21.38
N PHE A 228 4.34 9.08 -22.35
CA PHE A 228 4.13 9.69 -23.67
C PHE A 228 3.87 8.69 -24.80
N GLU A 229 3.75 7.40 -24.47
CA GLU A 229 3.36 6.38 -25.44
C GLU A 229 1.93 6.60 -25.89
N LYS A 230 1.66 6.29 -27.17
CA LYS A 230 0.33 6.43 -27.78
C LYS A 230 -0.16 5.05 -28.17
N GLU A 231 -0.98 4.44 -27.34
CA GLU A 231 -1.59 3.16 -27.68
C GLU A 231 -2.87 3.35 -28.52
N SER A 232 -3.10 2.44 -29.46
CA SER A 232 -4.27 2.44 -30.33
C SER A 232 -5.39 1.59 -29.72
N GLY A 233 -6.50 2.19 -29.32
CA GLY A 233 -7.72 1.47 -28.95
C GLY A 233 -8.04 1.47 -27.45
N ASP A 234 -8.46 2.64 -26.98
CA ASP A 234 -9.40 2.90 -25.88
C ASP A 234 -9.16 2.35 -24.45
N ILE A 235 -8.07 1.65 -24.12
CA ILE A 235 -7.70 1.39 -22.71
C ILE A 235 -6.24 0.94 -22.56
N SER A 236 -5.36 1.90 -22.24
CA SER A 236 -4.05 1.76 -21.58
C SER A 236 -3.35 3.13 -21.63
N ASN A 237 -3.88 4.09 -20.85
CA ASN A 237 -3.15 5.34 -20.63
C ASN A 237 -2.18 5.08 -19.48
N HIS A 238 -0.87 5.05 -19.74
CA HIS A 238 0.17 4.88 -18.71
C HIS A 238 0.39 6.15 -17.87
N GLN A 239 -0.49 7.14 -17.98
CA GLN A 239 -0.34 8.42 -17.29
C GLN A 239 -1.05 8.37 -15.95
N ILE A 240 -0.48 9.07 -14.98
CA ILE A 240 -1.20 9.43 -13.77
C ILE A 240 -2.02 10.68 -14.07
N GLU A 241 -3.36 10.59 -14.00
CA GLU A 241 -4.24 11.72 -14.33
C GLU A 241 -4.07 12.92 -13.40
N GLN A 242 -3.74 12.68 -12.13
CA GLN A 242 -3.65 13.74 -11.13
C GLN A 242 -2.46 13.54 -10.19
N ILE A 243 -1.52 14.49 -10.19
CA ILE A 243 -0.44 14.55 -9.20
C ILE A 243 -0.79 15.63 -8.18
N PHE A 244 -0.79 15.27 -6.90
CA PHE A 244 -1.07 16.13 -5.76
C PHE A 244 0.20 16.39 -4.96
N ASP A 245 0.41 17.63 -4.53
CA ASP A 245 1.46 17.94 -3.56
C ASP A 245 0.94 17.92 -2.10
N LYS A 246 1.81 18.21 -1.13
CA LYS A 246 1.44 18.26 0.30
C LYS A 246 0.35 19.30 0.62
N ASP A 247 0.23 20.34 -0.22
CA ASP A 247 -0.79 21.40 -0.11
C ASP A 247 -2.00 21.09 -1.00
N GLY A 248 -2.04 19.87 -1.58
CA GLY A 248 -3.00 19.32 -2.54
C GLY A 248 -3.42 20.24 -3.67
N ARG A 249 -2.45 21.03 -4.15
CA ARG A 249 -2.50 21.57 -5.49
C ARG A 249 -2.38 20.40 -6.47
N VAL A 250 -2.86 20.57 -7.70
CA VAL A 250 -2.90 19.49 -8.69
C VAL A 250 -2.17 19.87 -9.97
N ILE A 251 -1.33 18.95 -10.45
CA ILE A 251 -0.78 18.94 -11.81
C ILE A 251 -1.46 17.81 -12.57
N THR A 252 -1.96 18.12 -13.77
CA THR A 252 -2.56 17.16 -14.70
C THR A 252 -1.67 16.95 -15.93
N PRO A 253 -1.82 15.85 -16.69
CA PRO A 253 -1.09 15.64 -17.95
C PRO A 253 -1.16 16.81 -18.92
N ASP A 254 -2.31 17.47 -19.03
CA ASP A 254 -2.50 18.64 -19.89
C ASP A 254 -1.69 19.86 -19.44
N SER A 255 -1.67 20.13 -18.13
CA SER A 255 -0.90 21.24 -17.56
C SER A 255 0.61 21.01 -17.75
N LEU A 256 1.05 19.77 -17.54
CA LEU A 256 2.44 19.37 -17.66
C LEU A 256 2.91 19.42 -19.11
N LYS A 257 2.08 18.92 -20.04
CA LYS A 257 2.36 18.97 -21.48
C LYS A 257 2.55 20.40 -21.97
N LYS A 258 1.64 21.33 -21.62
CA LYS A 258 1.75 22.75 -22.00
C LYS A 258 3.05 23.38 -21.48
N ALA A 259 3.40 23.08 -20.22
CA ALA A 259 4.63 23.60 -19.62
C ALA A 259 5.89 23.04 -20.32
N LEU A 260 5.92 21.74 -20.64
CA LEU A 260 7.02 21.10 -21.37
C LEU A 260 7.19 21.69 -22.78
N GLU A 261 6.09 21.89 -23.51
CA GLU A 261 6.09 22.50 -24.85
C GLU A 261 6.56 23.97 -24.82
N TYR A 262 6.18 24.73 -23.78
CA TYR A 262 6.64 26.11 -23.59
C TYR A 262 8.15 26.19 -23.35
N GLN A 263 8.74 25.31 -22.52
CA GLN A 263 10.19 25.33 -22.29
C GLN A 263 10.99 24.96 -23.55
N GLN A 264 10.52 23.95 -24.30
CA GLN A 264 11.15 23.52 -25.57
C GLN A 264 11.15 24.64 -26.62
N SER A 265 10.02 25.32 -26.80
CA SER A 265 9.89 26.41 -27.79
C SER A 265 10.71 27.66 -27.45
N ASN A 266 11.11 27.83 -26.18
CA ASN A 266 11.91 28.97 -25.73
C ASN A 266 13.39 28.64 -25.49
N ASN A 267 13.85 27.45 -25.88
CA ASN A 267 15.25 27.01 -25.74
C ASN A 267 15.76 27.10 -24.28
N LYS A 268 14.84 26.97 -23.31
CA LYS A 268 15.13 26.97 -21.88
C LYS A 268 15.44 25.53 -21.41
N ALA A 269 15.95 25.39 -20.19
CA ALA A 269 16.42 24.12 -19.63
C ALA A 269 15.44 22.95 -19.90
N SER A 270 15.97 21.73 -20.05
CA SER A 270 15.20 20.51 -20.37
C SER A 270 14.23 20.03 -19.27
N TYR A 271 13.92 20.89 -18.29
CA TYR A 271 13.14 20.60 -17.09
C TYR A 271 12.04 21.64 -16.89
N VAL A 272 10.91 21.21 -16.34
CA VAL A 272 9.78 22.06 -15.92
C VAL A 272 9.65 21.94 -14.40
N TYR A 273 9.77 23.05 -13.67
CA TYR A 273 9.51 23.03 -12.23
C TYR A 273 8.03 22.83 -11.96
N GLY A 274 7.67 22.15 -10.87
CA GLY A 274 6.27 21.85 -10.54
C GLY A 274 5.38 23.11 -10.49
N ASN A 275 5.90 24.22 -9.95
CA ASN A 275 5.19 25.51 -9.97
C ASN A 275 4.87 26.04 -11.37
N ASP A 276 5.75 25.81 -12.35
CA ASP A 276 5.50 26.24 -13.72
C ASP A 276 4.39 25.40 -14.35
N ALA A 277 4.33 24.10 -14.03
CA ALA A 277 3.24 23.23 -14.45
C ALA A 277 1.90 23.62 -13.78
N LEU A 278 1.91 23.97 -12.49
CA LEU A 278 0.74 24.47 -11.76
C LEU A 278 0.09 25.71 -12.40
N ALA A 279 0.89 26.61 -12.99
CA ALA A 279 0.38 27.83 -13.61
C ALA A 279 -0.57 27.55 -14.79
N TYR A 280 -0.55 26.33 -15.33
CA TYR A 280 -1.42 25.86 -16.40
C TYR A 280 -2.54 24.91 -15.91
N GLY A 281 -2.63 24.65 -14.60
CA GLY A 281 -3.61 23.76 -13.98
C GLY A 281 -4.86 24.48 -13.42
N SER A 282 -5.91 23.73 -13.09
CA SER A 282 -7.09 24.21 -12.37
C SER A 282 -6.85 24.25 -10.86
N GLN A 283 -7.24 25.34 -10.20
CA GLN A 283 -7.13 25.52 -8.75
C GLN A 283 -8.30 24.83 -8.02
N ASP A 284 -8.34 23.49 -8.00
CA ASP A 284 -9.43 22.78 -7.30
C ASP A 284 -8.92 21.88 -6.16
N ASN A 285 -9.11 22.41 -4.96
CA ASN A 285 -9.48 21.80 -3.67
C ASN A 285 -8.96 20.38 -3.31
N LEU A 286 -8.06 20.33 -2.33
CA LEU A 286 -7.53 19.21 -1.51
C LEU A 286 -8.52 18.15 -0.98
N ASN A 287 -9.82 18.41 -0.97
CA ASN A 287 -10.80 17.60 -0.23
C ASN A 287 -11.23 16.23 -0.86
N PRO A 288 -10.94 15.85 -2.12
CA PRO A 288 -11.26 14.52 -2.65
C PRO A 288 -10.28 13.41 -2.24
N LEU A 289 -8.97 13.66 -2.26
CA LEU A 289 -7.95 12.60 -2.20
C LEU A 289 -7.88 11.90 -0.83
N ILE A 290 -7.87 12.66 0.28
CA ILE A 290 -7.85 12.09 1.64
C ILE A 290 -9.08 11.19 1.87
N ASN A 291 -10.24 11.61 1.36
CA ASN A 291 -11.47 10.84 1.48
C ASN A 291 -11.42 9.54 0.66
N GLU A 292 -10.70 9.54 -0.47
CA GLU A 292 -10.49 8.36 -1.30
C GLU A 292 -9.52 7.38 -0.64
N ILE A 293 -8.35 7.86 -0.21
CA ILE A 293 -7.37 7.09 0.58
C ILE A 293 -8.05 6.47 1.81
N SER A 294 -8.83 7.25 2.56
CA SER A 294 -9.54 6.76 3.74
C SER A 294 -10.54 5.64 3.42
N LYS A 295 -11.18 5.67 2.24
CA LYS A 295 -12.12 4.64 1.81
C LYS A 295 -11.41 3.35 1.39
N ILE A 296 -10.26 3.46 0.71
CA ILE A 296 -9.46 2.30 0.31
C ILE A 296 -8.94 1.61 1.57
N ILE A 297 -8.31 2.39 2.46
CA ILE A 297 -7.84 1.92 3.77
C ILE A 297 -8.99 1.24 4.52
N SER A 298 -10.12 1.92 4.76
CA SER A 298 -11.24 1.32 5.51
C SER A 298 -11.85 0.07 4.86
N ALA A 299 -11.63 -0.16 3.56
CA ALA A 299 -12.06 -1.37 2.88
C ALA A 299 -11.05 -2.51 3.03
N ALA A 300 -9.75 -2.21 2.90
CA ALA A 300 -8.63 -3.16 3.02
C ALA A 300 -8.37 -3.61 4.47
N GLY A 301 -8.89 -2.90 5.47
CA GLY A 301 -8.71 -3.28 6.86
C GLY A 301 -9.88 -2.89 7.76
N ASN A 302 -10.41 -3.88 8.48
CA ASN A 302 -10.95 -3.65 9.82
C ASN A 302 -9.76 -3.48 10.78
N PHE A 303 -9.03 -2.36 10.64
CA PHE A 303 -7.83 -2.09 11.43
C PHE A 303 -8.17 -2.06 12.93
N ASP A 304 -7.40 -2.78 13.75
CA ASP A 304 -7.34 -2.44 15.17
C ASP A 304 -6.41 -1.23 15.32
N VAL A 305 -7.02 -0.06 15.21
CA VAL A 305 -6.39 1.27 15.29
C VAL A 305 -5.52 1.50 16.54
N LYS A 306 -5.55 0.61 17.55
CA LYS A 306 -4.65 0.70 18.70
C LYS A 306 -3.24 0.16 18.45
N GLU A 307 -3.08 -0.78 17.51
CA GLU A 307 -1.80 -1.47 17.26
C GLU A 307 -1.17 -1.08 15.92
N GLU A 308 -1.96 -0.71 14.91
CA GLU A 308 -1.49 -0.51 13.53
C GLU A 308 -1.06 0.94 13.23
N ARG A 309 0.07 1.38 13.81
CA ARG A 309 0.67 2.70 13.56
C ARG A 309 1.03 2.95 12.09
N ALA A 310 1.35 1.90 11.33
CA ALA A 310 1.73 1.99 9.92
C ALA A 310 0.53 2.38 9.02
N ALA A 311 -0.63 1.75 9.19
CA ALA A 311 -1.85 2.12 8.47
C ALA A 311 -2.33 3.54 8.83
N ALA A 312 -2.19 3.94 10.10
CA ALA A 312 -2.46 5.30 10.54
C ALA A 312 -1.52 6.34 9.90
N SER A 313 -0.31 5.93 9.49
CA SER A 313 0.65 6.81 8.81
C SER A 313 0.30 7.06 7.33
N LEU A 314 -0.38 6.10 6.67
CA LEU A 314 -0.88 6.25 5.31
C LEU A 314 -1.99 7.31 5.20
N LEU A 315 -2.70 7.59 6.31
CA LEU A 315 -3.67 8.68 6.43
C LEU A 315 -3.01 10.04 6.68
N GLN A 316 -1.71 10.10 6.97
CA GLN A 316 -0.99 11.35 7.21
C GLN A 316 -0.50 11.93 5.87
N LEU A 317 -1.22 12.94 5.37
CA LEU A 317 -0.64 13.97 4.51
C LEU A 317 -0.02 15.01 5.45
N SER A 318 1.26 15.31 5.30
CA SER A 318 1.95 16.14 6.27
C SER A 318 1.40 17.57 6.27
N GLY A 319 0.74 17.93 7.37
CA GLY A 319 0.13 19.24 7.54
C GLY A 319 -0.51 19.48 8.90
N ASN A 320 0.04 18.86 9.96
CA ASN A 320 0.00 19.22 11.39
C ASN A 320 0.14 17.95 12.22
N ALA A 321 1.33 17.73 12.77
CA ALA A 321 1.58 16.72 13.80
C ALA A 321 0.96 17.09 15.18
N SER A 322 -0.17 17.81 15.18
CA SER A 322 -0.93 18.15 16.38
C SER A 322 -2.41 18.30 16.00
N ASP A 323 -3.24 17.49 16.64
CA ASP A 323 -4.71 17.44 16.56
C ASP A 323 -5.33 16.64 15.40
N PHE A 324 -5.27 15.31 15.51
CA PHE A 324 -6.42 14.48 15.16
C PHE A 324 -6.82 13.61 16.37
N SER A 325 -7.61 14.23 17.24
CA SER A 325 -8.55 13.53 18.10
C SER A 325 -9.61 12.88 17.21
N TYR A 326 -9.46 11.60 16.89
CA TYR A 326 -10.57 10.82 16.34
C TYR A 326 -11.78 10.95 17.26
N GLY A 327 -12.92 11.31 16.66
CA GLY A 327 -14.16 11.59 17.36
C GLY A 327 -14.51 10.48 18.35
N ARG A 328 -14.40 10.80 19.64
CA ARG A 328 -15.04 10.01 20.69
C ARG A 328 -16.54 10.10 20.47
N ASN A 329 -17.15 9.01 20.04
CA ASN A 329 -18.55 8.75 20.36
C ASN A 329 -18.66 8.52 21.87
N SER A 330 -18.70 9.61 22.65
CA SER A 330 -19.17 9.60 24.02
C SER A 330 -19.83 10.94 24.33
N ILE A 331 -21.16 10.95 24.27
CA ILE A 331 -22.01 11.99 24.86
C ILE A 331 -21.66 12.06 26.35
N THR A 332 -21.14 13.20 26.80
CA THR A 332 -21.06 13.51 28.23
C THR A 332 -22.09 14.60 28.53
N LEU A 333 -23.18 14.22 29.19
CA LEU A 333 -24.14 15.16 29.77
C LEU A 333 -23.45 15.86 30.95
N THR A 334 -23.20 17.16 30.83
CA THR A 334 -22.86 17.99 31.98
C THR A 334 -24.15 18.47 32.64
N ALA A 335 -24.45 17.95 33.83
CA ALA A 335 -25.35 18.64 34.74
C ALA A 335 -24.57 19.78 35.43
N SER A 336 -25.10 20.99 35.34
CA SER A 336 -24.82 22.09 36.29
C SER A 336 -26.06 22.22 37.18
N ALA A 337 -26.01 22.45 38.49
CA ALA A 337 -24.96 22.95 39.38
C ALA A 337 -24.90 22.12 40.68
#